data_AF-A0A7K3Y4A4-F1
#
_entry.id   AF-A0A7K3Y4A4-F1
#
_cell.length_a   1.000
_cell.length_b   1.000
_cell.length_c   1.000
_cell.angle_alpha   90.00
_cell.angle_beta   90.00
_cell.angle_gamma   90.00
#
_symmetry.space_group_name_H-M   'P 1'
#
loop_
_entity.id
_entity.type
_entity.pdbx_description
1 polymer ?
#
loop_
_entity_poly.entity_id
_entity_poly.type
_entity_poly.pdbx_seq_one_letter_code
_entity_poly.pdbx_strand_id
1 'polypeptide(L)' 'MDDIDDAILRELQRDGRMSMAALGSIVGIAPSTVFKRIEKLKKAGILERFTI' A
#
# COMPACT_ATOMS: atom_id res chain seq x y z
N MET A 1 7.67 7.83 -6.47
CA MET A 1 6.55 7.80 -5.51
C MET A 1 5.63 8.93 -5.90
N ASP A 2 4.33 8.67 -5.95
CA ASP A 2 3.30 9.69 -6.02
C ASP A 2 2.51 9.76 -4.71
N ASP A 3 1.60 10.71 -4.58
CA ASP A 3 0.82 10.93 -3.36
C ASP A 3 0.02 9.69 -2.92
N ILE A 4 -0.34 8.81 -3.87
CA ILE A 4 -1.03 7.56 -3.57
C ILE A 4 -0.06 6.52 -3.00
N ASP A 5 1.13 6.38 -3.58
CA ASP A 5 2.18 5.51 -3.02
C ASP A 5 2.48 5.92 -1.56
N ASP A 6 2.55 7.23 -1.28
CA ASP A 6 2.79 7.76 0.06
C ASP A 6 1.62 7.48 1.02
N ALA A 7 0.39 7.67 0.58
CA ALA A 7 -0.80 7.36 1.39
C ALA A 7 -0.89 5.87 1.71
N ILE A 8 -0.62 5.00 0.73
CA ILE A 8 -0.54 3.55 0.90
C ILE A 8 0.50 3.19 1.97
N LEU A 9 1.70 3.75 1.89
CA LEU A 9 2.76 3.50 2.87
C LEU A 9 2.39 3.97 4.27
N ARG A 10 1.78 5.15 4.41
CA ARG A 10 1.34 5.68 5.71
C ARG A 10 0.30 4.77 6.37
N GLU A 11 -0.69 4.32 5.60
CA GLU A 11 -1.71 3.42 6.12
C GLU A 11 -1.11 2.07 6.54
N LEU A 12 -0.23 1.49 5.71
CA LEU A 12 0.45 0.23 6.05
C LEU A 12 1.43 0.35 7.23
N GLN A 13 2.03 1.52 7.44
CA GLN A 13 2.83 1.80 8.64
C GLN A 13 1.97 1.89 9.90
N ARG A 14 0.73 2.39 9.79
CA ARG A 14 -0.23 2.42 10.91
C ARG A 14 -0.78 1.04 11.23
N ASP A 15 -1.18 0.28 10.22
CA ASP A 15 -1.65 -1.10 10.36
C ASP A 15 -1.24 -1.94 9.14
N GLY A 16 -0.12 -2.65 9.29
CA GLY A 16 0.42 -3.53 8.25
C GLY A 16 -0.44 -4.76 7.95
N ARG A 17 -1.52 -5.00 8.71
CA ARG A 17 -2.46 -6.11 8.48
C ARG A 17 -3.66 -5.71 7.64
N MET A 18 -3.77 -4.44 7.24
CA MET A 18 -4.88 -3.98 6.41
C MET A 18 -4.97 -4.75 5.10
N SER A 19 -6.19 -5.12 4.74
CA SER A 19 -6.46 -5.73 3.45
C SER A 19 -6.34 -4.70 2.33
N MET A 20 -6.03 -5.16 1.12
CA MET A 20 -5.97 -4.29 -0.07
C MET A 20 -7.30 -3.57 -0.34
N ALA A 21 -8.42 -4.21 0.01
CA ALA A 21 -9.75 -3.63 -0.15
C ALA A 21 -9.98 -2.47 0.82
N ALA A 22 -9.57 -2.63 2.08
CA ALA A 22 -9.62 -1.55 3.07
C ALA A 22 -8.71 -0.40 2.65
N LEU A 23 -7.47 -0.70 2.24
CA LEU A 23 -6.53 0.31 1.76
C LEU A 23 -7.09 1.08 0.57
N GLY A 24 -7.64 0.38 -0.43
CA GLY A 24 -8.22 0.98 -1.62
C GLY A 24 -9.41 1.89 -1.30
N SER A 25 -10.22 1.50 -0.31
CA SER A 25 -11.33 2.33 0.17
C SER A 25 -10.84 3.62 0.86
N ILE A 26 -9.74 3.54 1.61
CA ILE A 26 -9.14 4.70 2.29
C ILE A 26 -8.49 5.67 1.29
N VAL A 27 -7.71 5.14 0.35
CA VAL A 27 -6.96 5.96 -0.63
C VAL A 27 -7.75 6.28 -1.90
N GLY A 28 -9.00 5.82 -2.01
CA GLY A 28 -9.90 6.15 -3.12
C GLY A 28 -9.60 5.46 -4.46
N ILE A 29 -8.99 4.26 -4.43
CA ILE A 29 -8.65 3.51 -5.64
C ILE A 29 -9.06 2.04 -5.56
N ALA A 30 -9.19 1.41 -6.73
CA ALA A 30 -9.54 -0.01 -6.81
C ALA A 30 -8.49 -0.90 -6.11
N PRO A 31 -8.90 -2.01 -5.45
CA PRO A 31 -7.97 -2.91 -4.76
C PRO A 31 -6.88 -3.49 -5.67
N SER A 32 -7.21 -3.73 -6.94
CA SER A 32 -6.26 -4.18 -7.97
C SER A 32 -5.18 -3.13 -8.27
N THR A 33 -5.50 -1.84 -8.19
CA THR A 33 -4.54 -0.74 -8.32
C THR A 33 -3.62 -0.69 -7.11
N VAL A 34 -4.16 -0.84 -5.90
CA VAL A 34 -3.35 -0.94 -4.68
C VAL A 34 -2.34 -2.08 -4.79
N PHE A 35 -2.78 -3.26 -5.25
CA PHE A 35 -1.89 -4.41 -5.44
C PHE A 35 -0.71 -4.09 -6.35
N LYS A 36 -0.97 -3.52 -7.53
CA LYS A 36 0.08 -3.12 -8.49
C LYS A 36 1.06 -2.11 -7.88
N ARG A 37 0.55 -1.17 -7.08
CA ARG A 37 1.34 -0.14 -6.39
C ARG A 37 2.26 -0.76 -5.34
N ILE A 38 1.73 -1.63 -4.49
CA ILE A 38 2.52 -2.36 -3.50
C ILE A 38 3.58 -3.24 -4.16
N GLU A 39 3.24 -3.98 -5.21
CA GLU A 39 4.22 -4.79 -5.95
C GLU A 39 5.34 -3.93 -6.57
N LYS A 40 5.01 -2.73 -7.05
CA LYS A 40 6.02 -1.77 -7.53
C LYS A 40 6.92 -1.29 -6.41
N LEU A 41 6.36 -0.94 -5.24
CA LEU A 41 7.12 -0.51 -4.06
C LEU A 41 8.04 -1.61 -3.51
N LYS A 42 7.57 -2.87 -3.52
CA LYS A 42 8.40 -4.04 -3.19
C LYS A 42 9.55 -4.23 -4.15
N LYS A 43 9.29 -4.19 -5.45
CA LYS A 43 10.34 -4.31 -6.48
C LYS A 43 11.37 -3.19 -6.41
N ALA A 44 10.96 -2.00 -5.96
CA ALA A 44 11.86 -0.88 -5.72
C ALA A 44 12.65 -0.97 -4.40
N GLY A 45 12.39 -1.99 -3.56
CA GLY A 45 13.02 -2.13 -2.24
C GLY A 45 12.51 -1.13 -1.18
N ILE A 46 11.44 -0.38 -1.49
CA ILE A 46 10.86 0.62 -0.59
C ILE A 46 9.96 -0.06 0.46
N LEU A 47 9.30 -1.15 0.07
CA LEU A 47 8.44 -1.94 0.95
C LEU A 47 8.96 -3.38 1.01
N GLU A 48 9.56 -3.77 2.12
CA GLU A 48 10.22 -5.08 2.24
C GLU A 48 9.28 -6.14 2.85
N ARG A 49 8.54 -5.77 3.91
CA ARG A 49 7.66 -6.70 4.64
C ARG A 49 6.58 -5.97 5.41
N PHE A 50 5.41 -6.59 5.51
CA PHE A 50 4.43 -6.33 6.57
C PHE A 50 4.85 -7.13 7.80
N THR A 51 5.36 -6.48 8.84
CA THR A 51 5.67 -7.16 10.11
C THR A 51 4.72 -6.69 11.20
N ILE A 52 4.40 -7.62 12.10
CA ILE A 52 3.78 -7.41 13.41
C ILE A 52 4.87 -7.14 14.45
#